data_AF-A0A250KK30-F1
#
_entry.id   AF-A0A250KK30-F1
#
_cell.length_a   1.000
_cell.length_b   1.000
_cell.length_c   1.000
_cell.angle_alpha   90.00
_cell.angle_beta   90.00
_cell.angle_gamma   90.00
#
_symmetry.space_group_name_H-M   'P 1'
#
loop_
_entity.id
_entity.type
_entity.pdbx_description
1 polymer ?
#
loop_
_entity_poly.entity_id
_entity_poly.type
_entity_poly.pdbx_seq_one_letter_code
_entity_poly.pdbx_strand_id
1 'polypeptide(L)'
;METGKIRLDVYKHETGNQEEKSPKPSPVYSTSCPVNSTGIYKFSLTLAAPPYKEGTAYKVVVSWIFSSQSSNGNVNNNTDRQTSKESKQYILKGKEVLFSVKRNIPTPKAEPSKANVNRTEPEKGGCPRCSAPITAEQLKEVFPKTSETTRIKIAEAYNKHMRYFKMDTCWNKAHFFAQAKIEVGDSFNIKTESFNYSARRMKGRDNVNGKHWVQGNTQTRQGGYFTDGESKASPYSYMVSHPDLAEKYGRKDLYRYNDQGIQAANEEMIANIVYDDKNCSQKRKLGNTQVGDGWRFRGRGMIQITGREAYTHANKYTEELLRKNIINSDKDASLVGSDIEVAMVTCMAFWSKEKGLSTRSNGQKDVDIISRRIGNKVGSKKETNYDLKRNSFNNITSKLFRVSDCIIKSKKDNSSSTQEDKDLKIEQGIRWLESICIPLEQVGKVKYKVPYVQDGNRILESGAKQWTAQN
;
A
#
# COMPACT_ATOMS: atom_id res chain seq x y z
N MET A 1 10.43 -34.95 13.17
CA MET A 1 9.78 -34.92 11.84
C MET A 1 10.65 -35.75 10.91
N GLU A 2 10.11 -36.81 10.31
CA GLU A 2 10.83 -37.62 9.32
C GLU A 2 11.20 -36.74 8.12
N THR A 3 12.50 -36.63 7.83
CA THR A 3 13.01 -35.95 6.63
C THR A 3 12.61 -36.74 5.39
N GLY A 4 11.91 -36.10 4.44
CA GLY A 4 11.66 -36.64 3.11
C GLY A 4 10.20 -36.90 2.72
N LYS A 5 9.20 -36.56 3.56
CA LYS A 5 7.78 -36.67 3.21
C LYS A 5 7.15 -35.29 2.97
N ILE A 6 6.58 -35.09 1.78
CA ILE A 6 5.70 -33.95 1.49
C ILE A 6 4.27 -34.44 1.62
N ARG A 7 3.48 -33.80 2.50
CA ARG A 7 2.06 -34.07 2.65
C ARG A 7 1.27 -33.17 1.71
N LEU A 8 0.46 -33.79 0.84
CA LEU A 8 -0.43 -33.07 -0.07
C LEU A 8 -1.87 -33.44 0.28
N ASP A 9 -2.62 -32.47 0.81
CA ASP A 9 -4.03 -32.66 1.15
C ASP A 9 -4.89 -32.15 -0.01
N VAL A 10 -5.67 -33.04 -0.64
CA VAL A 10 -6.49 -32.71 -1.81
C VAL A 10 -7.98 -32.87 -1.48
N TYR A 11 -8.74 -31.81 -1.77
CA TYR A 11 -10.17 -31.70 -1.45
C TYR A 11 -11.02 -31.94 -2.71
N LYS A 12 -12.06 -32.79 -2.60
CA LYS A 12 -13.00 -33.08 -3.70
C LYS A 12 -13.84 -31.84 -4.03
N HIS A 13 -14.00 -31.54 -5.32
CA HIS A 13 -14.87 -30.47 -5.81
C HIS A 13 -15.74 -31.05 -6.96
N GLU A 14 -17.03 -30.76 -6.95
CA GLU A 14 -17.99 -31.28 -7.95
C GLU A 14 -17.82 -30.61 -9.34
N THR A 15 -18.22 -31.39 -10.36
CA THR A 15 -17.92 -31.30 -11.80
C THR A 15 -18.69 -30.24 -12.60
N GLY A 16 -18.12 -29.82 -13.74
CA GLY A 16 -18.79 -29.13 -14.85
C GLY A 16 -17.96 -29.14 -16.15
N ASN A 17 -18.61 -29.41 -17.28
CA ASN A 17 -18.10 -30.07 -18.50
C ASN A 17 -17.38 -29.20 -19.55
N GLN A 18 -16.23 -29.64 -20.08
CA GLN A 18 -15.90 -29.86 -21.52
C GLN A 18 -14.39 -30.19 -21.71
N GLU A 19 -14.09 -31.14 -22.60
CA GLU A 19 -12.74 -31.69 -22.88
C GLU A 19 -12.06 -31.08 -24.13
N GLU A 20 -10.72 -31.03 -24.13
CA GLU A 20 -9.86 -30.88 -25.31
C GLU A 20 -8.98 -32.15 -25.43
N LYS A 21 -8.80 -32.69 -26.66
CA LYS A 21 -8.23 -34.03 -26.91
C LYS A 21 -6.71 -34.02 -27.21
N SER A 22 -6.01 -35.00 -26.60
CA SER A 22 -4.79 -35.71 -27.10
C SER A 22 -3.39 -35.12 -26.77
N PRO A 23 -2.27 -35.89 -26.84
CA PRO A 23 -1.99 -37.16 -26.15
C PRO A 23 -0.63 -37.14 -25.41
N LYS A 24 -0.58 -37.89 -24.29
CA LYS A 24 0.58 -38.23 -23.42
C LYS A 24 0.84 -37.24 -22.27
N PRO A 25 0.65 -37.73 -21.03
CA PRO A 25 1.77 -38.39 -20.36
C PRO A 25 1.42 -39.71 -19.64
N SER A 26 2.43 -40.54 -19.43
CA SER A 26 2.52 -41.66 -18.45
C SER A 26 4.00 -41.83 -18.07
N PRO A 27 4.38 -42.48 -16.95
CA PRO A 27 3.60 -43.09 -15.85
C PRO A 27 3.80 -42.34 -14.49
N VAL A 28 2.79 -42.11 -13.66
CA VAL A 28 2.13 -42.95 -12.63
C VAL A 28 3.06 -43.48 -11.52
N TYR A 29 2.79 -43.06 -10.28
CA TYR A 29 2.86 -43.90 -9.09
C TYR A 29 1.54 -43.83 -8.32
N SER A 30 0.98 -45.01 -8.04
CA SER A 30 -0.27 -45.24 -7.31
C SER A 30 0.05 -45.64 -5.87
N THR A 31 -0.69 -45.10 -4.91
CA THR A 31 -0.99 -45.79 -3.65
C THR A 31 -2.46 -45.58 -3.31
N SER A 32 -3.20 -46.67 -3.18
CA SER A 32 -4.59 -46.67 -2.71
C SER A 32 -4.62 -46.22 -1.24
N CYS A 33 -5.31 -45.12 -0.94
CA CYS A 33 -5.55 -44.67 0.43
C CYS A 33 -7.05 -44.73 0.78
N PRO A 34 -7.39 -45.11 2.02
CA PRO A 34 -8.78 -45.16 2.47
C PRO A 34 -9.38 -43.75 2.58
N VAL A 35 -10.65 -43.64 2.17
CA VAL A 35 -11.45 -42.41 2.26
C VAL A 35 -11.96 -42.26 3.68
N ASN A 36 -11.75 -41.11 4.32
CA ASN A 36 -12.43 -40.81 5.58
C ASN A 36 -13.84 -40.24 5.31
N SER A 37 -14.71 -40.27 6.31
CA SER A 37 -16.14 -39.94 6.22
C SER A 37 -16.48 -38.52 5.73
N THR A 38 -15.48 -37.66 5.50
CA THR A 38 -15.62 -36.31 4.96
C THR A 38 -15.24 -36.18 3.48
N GLY A 39 -14.87 -37.29 2.80
CA GLY A 39 -14.56 -37.30 1.37
C GLY A 39 -13.21 -36.67 1.01
N ILE A 40 -12.25 -36.63 1.95
CA ILE A 40 -10.91 -36.08 1.75
C ILE A 40 -9.93 -37.19 1.36
N TYR A 41 -9.22 -37.00 0.24
CA TYR A 41 -8.15 -37.91 -0.17
C TYR A 41 -6.81 -37.36 0.32
N LYS A 42 -6.14 -38.10 1.20
CA LYS A 42 -4.81 -37.74 1.71
C LYS A 42 -3.75 -38.48 0.91
N PHE A 43 -2.94 -37.75 0.15
CA PHE A 43 -1.80 -38.33 -0.55
C PHE A 43 -0.51 -38.01 0.21
N SER A 44 0.24 -39.04 0.55
CA SER A 44 1.59 -38.89 1.07
C SER A 44 2.55 -39.30 -0.03
N LEU A 45 3.25 -38.33 -0.61
CA LEU A 45 4.31 -38.58 -1.59
C LEU A 45 5.61 -38.77 -0.82
N THR A 46 6.12 -40.00 -0.86
CA THR A 46 7.47 -40.33 -0.41
C THR A 46 8.37 -40.22 -1.63
N LEU A 47 9.23 -39.20 -1.67
CA LEU A 47 10.18 -39.05 -2.77
C LEU A 47 11.36 -40.01 -2.51
N ALA A 48 11.69 -40.85 -3.50
CA ALA A 48 12.80 -41.77 -3.42
C ALA A 48 14.14 -41.02 -3.59
N ALA A 49 14.68 -40.51 -2.47
CA ALA A 49 15.94 -39.78 -2.36
C ALA A 49 16.02 -38.47 -3.19
N PRO A 50 16.81 -37.46 -2.77
CA PRO A 50 16.65 -36.11 -3.26
C PRO A 50 17.21 -35.94 -4.68
N PRO A 51 16.56 -35.08 -5.48
CA PRO A 51 17.29 -33.92 -5.93
C PRO A 51 16.50 -32.68 -5.55
N TYR A 52 16.38 -32.40 -4.26
CA TYR A 52 15.89 -31.10 -3.83
C TYR A 52 17.02 -30.20 -3.33
N LYS A 53 17.19 -29.05 -3.99
CA LYS A 53 18.13 -27.99 -3.60
C LYS A 53 17.31 -26.90 -2.91
N GLU A 54 17.70 -26.54 -1.69
CA GLU A 54 17.04 -25.49 -0.89
C GLU A 54 16.88 -24.20 -1.70
N GLY A 55 15.69 -23.58 -1.65
CA GLY A 55 15.36 -22.38 -2.45
C GLY A 55 14.92 -22.65 -3.89
N THR A 56 14.91 -23.91 -4.35
CA THR A 56 14.41 -24.27 -5.69
C THR A 56 12.90 -24.52 -5.63
N ALA A 57 12.15 -23.89 -6.55
CA ALA A 57 10.73 -24.14 -6.71
C ALA A 57 10.51 -25.43 -7.51
N TYR A 58 9.66 -26.33 -7.02
CA TYR A 58 9.32 -27.57 -7.71
C TYR A 58 7.91 -27.49 -8.28
N LYS A 59 7.75 -28.02 -9.51
CA LYS A 59 6.47 -28.08 -10.22
C LYS A 59 5.93 -29.51 -10.12
N VAL A 60 4.76 -29.69 -9.52
CA VAL A 60 4.10 -31.00 -9.43
C VAL A 60 2.80 -30.98 -10.23
N VAL A 61 2.58 -32.03 -11.01
CA VAL A 61 1.36 -32.24 -11.81
C VAL A 61 0.60 -33.42 -11.22
N VAL A 62 -0.64 -33.18 -10.78
CA VAL A 62 -1.52 -34.24 -10.26
C VAL A 62 -2.60 -34.52 -11.31
N SER A 63 -2.75 -35.78 -11.70
CA SER A 63 -3.72 -36.23 -12.72
C SER A 63 -4.61 -37.33 -12.16
N TRP A 64 -5.87 -37.38 -12.56
CA TRP A 64 -6.85 -38.36 -12.10
C TRP A 64 -7.41 -39.13 -13.29
N ILE A 65 -7.65 -40.44 -13.13
CA ILE A 65 -8.32 -41.29 -14.11
C ILE A 65 -9.69 -41.65 -13.56
N PHE A 66 -10.76 -41.34 -14.29
CA PHE A 66 -12.12 -41.78 -13.97
C PHE A 66 -12.60 -42.77 -15.04
N SER A 67 -13.25 -43.86 -14.61
CA SER A 67 -14.13 -44.67 -15.45
C SER A 67 -15.58 -44.40 -15.04
N SER A 68 -16.46 -44.16 -16.00
CA SER A 68 -17.91 -44.12 -15.73
C SER A 68 -18.62 -45.12 -16.63
N GLN A 69 -19.52 -45.92 -16.04
CA GLN A 69 -20.55 -46.64 -16.78
C GLN A 69 -21.80 -45.76 -16.76
N SER A 70 -22.34 -45.42 -17.94
CA SER A 70 -23.57 -44.64 -18.00
C SER A 70 -24.79 -45.53 -17.69
N SER A 71 -25.63 -45.08 -16.75
CA SER A 71 -27.00 -45.53 -16.57
C SER A 71 -27.94 -44.40 -16.97
N ASN A 72 -28.35 -44.38 -18.23
CA ASN A 72 -29.49 -43.57 -18.65
C ASN A 72 -30.79 -44.37 -18.48
N GLY A 73 -31.82 -43.64 -18.08
CA GLY A 73 -33.06 -44.13 -17.48
C GLY A 73 -33.92 -45.05 -18.34
N ASN A 74 -34.84 -45.72 -17.65
CA ASN A 74 -35.96 -46.45 -18.22
C ASN A 74 -36.77 -45.57 -19.18
N VAL A 75 -36.69 -45.88 -20.47
CA VAL A 75 -37.80 -45.70 -21.40
C VAL A 75 -38.10 -47.09 -21.95
N ASN A 76 -39.27 -47.62 -21.59
CA ASN A 76 -39.81 -48.83 -22.17
C ASN A 76 -40.11 -48.58 -23.65
N ASN A 77 -39.46 -49.34 -24.54
CA ASN A 77 -40.04 -49.76 -25.81
C ASN A 77 -39.50 -51.15 -26.14
N ASN A 78 -40.42 -52.10 -26.29
CA ASN A 78 -40.15 -53.49 -26.65
C ASN A 78 -39.47 -53.59 -28.01
N THR A 79 -38.19 -53.98 -28.04
CA THR A 79 -37.62 -54.91 -29.04
C THR A 79 -36.21 -55.35 -28.62
N ASP A 80 -35.99 -56.66 -28.67
CA ASP A 80 -34.79 -57.37 -28.23
C ASP A 80 -33.48 -56.94 -28.92
N ARG A 81 -32.49 -56.51 -28.11
CA ARG A 81 -31.06 -56.95 -28.17
C ARG A 81 -30.22 -56.19 -27.14
N GLN A 82 -29.70 -56.89 -26.14
CA GLN A 82 -28.59 -56.39 -25.30
C GLN A 82 -27.28 -56.41 -26.11
N THR A 83 -26.62 -55.26 -26.23
CA THR A 83 -25.20 -55.14 -26.61
C THR A 83 -24.37 -54.64 -25.43
N SER A 84 -23.17 -55.20 -25.26
CA SER A 84 -22.26 -54.97 -24.14
C SER A 84 -21.81 -53.51 -24.03
N LYS A 85 -21.90 -52.91 -22.85
CA LYS A 85 -21.41 -51.56 -22.56
C LYS A 85 -19.88 -51.55 -22.47
N GLU A 86 -19.20 -50.92 -23.42
CA GLU A 86 -17.78 -50.54 -23.28
C GLU A 86 -17.60 -49.46 -22.21
N SER A 87 -16.65 -49.67 -21.29
CA SER A 87 -16.23 -48.65 -20.32
C SER A 87 -15.26 -47.67 -20.96
N LYS A 88 -15.58 -46.37 -20.97
CA LYS A 88 -14.65 -45.31 -21.38
C LYS A 88 -13.90 -44.76 -20.16
N GLN A 89 -12.58 -44.69 -20.25
CA GLN A 89 -11.70 -44.02 -19.28
C GLN A 89 -11.39 -42.60 -19.75
N TYR A 90 -11.45 -41.62 -18.83
CA TYR A 90 -11.17 -40.21 -19.08
C TYR A 90 -10.04 -39.73 -18.16
N ILE A 91 -9.14 -38.90 -18.70
CA ILE A 91 -8.05 -38.23 -17.95
C ILE A 91 -8.38 -36.74 -17.85
N LEU A 92 -8.64 -36.25 -16.63
CA LEU A 92 -8.78 -34.81 -16.36
C LEU A 92 -7.42 -34.21 -16.02
N LYS A 93 -6.96 -33.22 -16.80
CA LYS A 93 -5.72 -32.47 -16.52
C LYS A 93 -5.95 -31.56 -15.30
N GLY A 94 -5.24 -31.83 -14.20
CA GLY A 94 -5.29 -31.02 -12.98
C GLY A 94 -4.52 -29.70 -13.11
N LYS A 95 -4.88 -28.71 -12.26
CA LYS A 95 -4.20 -27.42 -12.13
C LYS A 95 -2.75 -27.60 -11.64
N GLU A 96 -1.85 -26.83 -12.22
CA GLU A 96 -0.45 -26.75 -11.80
C GLU A 96 -0.34 -26.02 -10.45
N VAL A 97 0.39 -26.60 -9.51
CA VAL A 97 0.67 -25.96 -8.20
C VAL A 97 2.17 -25.87 -8.01
N LEU A 98 2.66 -24.65 -7.81
CA LEU A 98 4.04 -24.35 -7.41
C LEU A 98 4.10 -24.29 -5.89
N PHE A 99 5.02 -25.02 -5.29
CA PHE A 99 5.32 -24.87 -3.87
C PHE A 99 6.83 -24.68 -3.65
N SER A 100 7.17 -23.95 -2.58
CA SER A 100 8.52 -23.80 -2.07
C SER A 100 8.59 -24.31 -0.63
N VAL A 101 9.62 -25.08 -0.31
CA VAL A 101 9.80 -25.66 1.02
C VAL A 101 10.50 -24.62 1.90
N LYS A 102 9.81 -24.11 2.93
CA LYS A 102 10.40 -23.20 3.93
C LYS A 102 10.86 -23.96 5.18
N ARG A 103 12.05 -23.60 5.66
CA ARG A 103 12.68 -24.11 6.88
C ARG A 103 12.00 -23.50 8.11
N ASN A 104 11.74 -24.31 9.14
CA ASN A 104 11.43 -23.81 10.48
C ASN A 104 12.78 -23.72 11.25
N ILE A 105 13.17 -22.54 11.74
CA ILE A 105 14.38 -22.38 12.58
C ILE A 105 14.04 -21.53 13.81
N PRO A 106 14.26 -22.02 15.05
CA PRO A 106 14.28 -21.21 16.25
C PRO A 106 15.59 -20.38 16.32
N THR A 107 15.52 -19.15 16.81
CA THR A 107 16.66 -18.20 16.97
C THR A 107 17.91 -18.86 17.56
N PRO A 108 19.11 -18.69 16.95
CA PRO A 108 20.03 -17.60 17.37
C PRO A 108 21.08 -17.08 16.34
N LYS A 109 21.67 -15.93 16.73
CA LYS A 109 22.97 -15.28 16.41
C LYS A 109 23.34 -14.86 14.97
N ALA A 110 23.96 -13.68 14.94
CA ALA A 110 24.21 -12.81 13.81
C ALA A 110 25.23 -13.35 12.80
N GLU A 111 24.90 -13.23 11.51
CA GLU A 111 25.82 -12.99 10.40
C GLU A 111 25.03 -12.42 9.19
N PRO A 112 25.68 -11.64 8.30
CA PRO A 112 24.99 -10.72 7.40
C PRO A 112 24.32 -11.47 6.23
N SER A 113 23.01 -11.24 6.10
CA SER A 113 22.20 -11.79 5.01
C SER A 113 22.66 -11.25 3.65
N LYS A 114 23.25 -12.12 2.83
CA LYS A 114 23.41 -11.91 1.39
C LYS A 114 22.04 -11.98 0.72
N ALA A 115 21.43 -10.83 0.50
CA ALA A 115 20.24 -10.72 -0.35
C ALA A 115 20.67 -10.88 -1.82
N ASN A 116 20.32 -12.01 -2.43
CA ASN A 116 20.34 -12.15 -3.89
C ASN A 116 19.22 -11.29 -4.46
N VAL A 117 19.55 -10.03 -4.72
CA VAL A 117 18.78 -9.17 -5.63
C VAL A 117 18.97 -9.78 -7.02
N ASN A 118 17.90 -10.29 -7.63
CA ASN A 118 17.91 -10.60 -9.06
C ASN A 118 18.29 -9.31 -9.80
N ARG A 119 19.57 -9.22 -10.19
CA ARG A 119 20.09 -8.23 -11.11
C ARG A 119 19.45 -8.54 -12.45
N THR A 120 18.39 -7.82 -12.80
CA THR A 120 18.10 -7.59 -14.20
C THR A 120 19.23 -6.71 -14.72
N GLU A 121 20.09 -7.25 -15.58
CA GLU A 121 21.05 -6.43 -16.30
C GLU A 121 20.30 -5.31 -17.04
N PRO A 122 20.85 -4.09 -17.13
CA PRO A 122 20.22 -3.02 -17.86
C PRO A 122 20.09 -3.44 -19.33
N GLU A 123 18.85 -3.58 -19.80
CA GLU A 123 18.58 -3.79 -21.21
C GLU A 123 19.30 -2.71 -22.02
N LYS A 124 20.06 -3.13 -23.04
CA LYS A 124 20.75 -2.23 -23.99
C LYS A 124 19.69 -1.35 -24.66
N GLY A 125 19.53 -0.13 -24.15
CA GLY A 125 18.49 0.82 -24.59
C GLY A 125 17.92 1.73 -23.50
N GLY A 126 18.21 1.47 -22.21
CA GLY A 126 17.71 2.29 -21.08
C GLY A 126 18.34 3.70 -20.96
N CYS A 127 17.61 4.64 -20.34
CA CYS A 127 18.14 5.98 -20.07
C CYS A 127 19.28 5.88 -19.03
N PRO A 128 20.51 6.29 -19.35
CA PRO A 128 21.66 6.09 -18.47
C PRO A 128 21.54 6.86 -17.15
N ARG A 129 20.70 7.90 -17.11
CA ARG A 129 20.45 8.73 -15.91
C ARG A 129 19.37 8.19 -14.99
N CYS A 130 18.51 7.28 -15.47
CA CYS A 130 17.45 6.71 -14.65
C CYS A 130 18.10 5.93 -13.50
N SER A 131 18.81 4.84 -13.76
CA SER A 131 19.34 4.05 -12.64
C SER A 131 20.63 4.62 -12.01
N ALA A 132 21.08 5.81 -12.42
CA ALA A 132 22.25 6.50 -11.85
C ALA A 132 21.98 6.98 -10.42
N PRO A 133 22.92 6.84 -9.48
CA PRO A 133 22.79 7.40 -8.14
C PRO A 133 22.62 8.93 -8.17
N ILE A 134 21.83 9.47 -7.25
CA ILE A 134 21.79 10.91 -6.96
C ILE A 134 22.94 11.29 -6.03
N THR A 135 23.47 12.52 -6.13
CA THR A 135 24.57 12.99 -5.28
C THR A 135 24.14 14.07 -4.29
N ALA A 136 24.95 14.32 -3.27
CA ALA A 136 24.71 15.39 -2.29
C ALA A 136 24.77 16.80 -2.94
N GLU A 137 25.59 16.97 -3.98
CA GLU A 137 25.72 18.20 -4.77
C GLU A 137 24.43 18.45 -5.55
N GLN A 138 23.86 17.41 -6.18
CA GLN A 138 22.56 17.53 -6.82
C GLN A 138 21.47 17.93 -5.82
N LEU A 139 21.48 17.32 -4.62
CA LEU A 139 20.54 17.67 -3.56
C LEU A 139 20.77 19.08 -2.97
N LYS A 140 21.91 19.74 -3.22
CA LYS A 140 22.13 21.13 -2.82
C LYS A 140 21.22 22.09 -3.59
N GLU A 141 20.88 21.77 -4.83
CA GLU A 141 19.90 22.55 -5.62
C GLU A 141 18.48 22.40 -5.09
N VAL A 142 18.14 21.21 -4.57
CA VAL A 142 16.82 20.93 -3.99
C VAL A 142 16.70 21.48 -2.58
N PHE A 143 17.74 21.31 -1.75
CA PHE A 143 17.78 21.67 -0.34
C PHE A 143 19.01 22.54 -0.02
N PRO A 144 19.01 23.81 -0.47
CA PRO A 144 20.19 24.67 -0.42
C PRO A 144 20.63 25.04 1.01
N LYS A 145 19.71 25.01 1.97
CA LYS A 145 19.98 25.35 3.38
C LYS A 145 20.26 24.12 4.26
N THR A 146 20.34 22.94 3.66
CA THR A 146 20.62 21.69 4.37
C THR A 146 22.13 21.44 4.43
N SER A 147 22.62 20.85 5.53
CA SER A 147 24.05 20.50 5.63
C SER A 147 24.43 19.43 4.60
N GLU A 148 25.68 19.44 4.15
CA GLU A 148 26.19 18.41 3.23
C GLU A 148 26.08 17.01 3.82
N THR A 149 26.42 16.84 5.10
CA THR A 149 26.27 15.58 5.84
C THR A 149 24.84 15.04 5.81
N THR A 150 23.84 15.91 5.90
CA THR A 150 22.43 15.50 5.80
C THR A 150 22.05 15.18 4.36
N ARG A 151 22.54 15.94 3.38
CA ARG A 151 22.33 15.63 1.95
C ARG A 151 22.92 14.27 1.55
N ILE A 152 24.10 13.91 2.07
CA ILE A 152 24.70 12.59 1.87
C ILE A 152 23.74 11.50 2.37
N LYS A 153 23.23 11.61 3.61
CA LYS A 153 22.27 10.64 4.17
C LYS A 153 21.00 10.51 3.33
N ILE A 154 20.46 11.62 2.80
CA ILE A 154 19.27 11.61 1.94
C ILE A 154 19.59 10.88 0.62
N ALA A 155 20.72 11.20 -0.01
CA ALA A 155 21.16 10.57 -1.25
C ALA A 155 21.38 9.07 -1.08
N GLU A 156 22.10 8.67 -0.02
CA GLU A 156 22.35 7.26 0.32
C GLU A 156 21.04 6.50 0.54
N ALA A 157 20.12 7.04 1.35
CA ALA A 157 18.82 6.43 1.60
C ALA A 157 18.01 6.27 0.32
N TYR A 158 17.95 7.31 -0.53
CA TYR A 158 17.22 7.22 -1.81
C TYR A 158 17.86 6.18 -2.73
N ASN A 159 19.17 6.25 -2.94
CA ASN A 159 19.91 5.39 -3.87
C ASN A 159 19.83 3.92 -3.49
N LYS A 160 19.88 3.62 -2.19
CA LYS A 160 19.80 2.26 -1.66
C LYS A 160 18.48 1.58 -2.00
N HIS A 161 17.37 2.33 -2.01
CA HIS A 161 16.01 1.77 -2.07
C HIS A 161 15.27 2.06 -3.38
N MET A 162 15.70 3.03 -4.19
CA MET A 162 14.95 3.49 -5.38
C MET A 162 14.63 2.39 -6.39
N ARG A 163 15.53 1.41 -6.60
CA ARG A 163 15.29 0.31 -7.54
C ARG A 163 14.23 -0.66 -7.03
N TYR A 164 14.26 -0.96 -5.72
CA TYR A 164 13.29 -1.85 -5.08
C TYR A 164 11.86 -1.31 -5.26
N PHE A 165 11.68 0.01 -5.12
CA PHE A 165 10.37 0.67 -5.27
C PHE A 165 10.05 1.11 -6.71
N LYS A 166 10.89 0.79 -7.71
CA LYS A 166 10.76 1.25 -9.10
C LYS A 166 10.67 2.79 -9.22
N MET A 167 11.43 3.49 -8.40
CA MET A 167 11.51 4.96 -8.30
C MET A 167 12.85 5.51 -8.80
N ASP A 168 13.63 4.73 -9.53
CA ASP A 168 14.93 5.15 -10.02
C ASP A 168 14.83 6.07 -11.25
N THR A 169 13.72 6.10 -11.99
CA THR A 169 13.62 6.93 -13.20
C THR A 169 13.85 8.44 -12.95
N CYS A 170 14.38 9.16 -13.96
CA CYS A 170 14.54 10.61 -13.92
C CYS A 170 13.24 11.33 -13.51
N TRP A 171 12.10 10.82 -14.00
CA TRP A 171 10.78 11.36 -13.69
C TRP A 171 10.35 11.11 -12.26
N ASN A 172 10.59 9.91 -11.72
CA ASN A 172 10.28 9.61 -10.31
C ASN A 172 11.12 10.47 -9.37
N LYS A 173 12.43 10.58 -9.62
CA LYS A 173 13.31 11.48 -8.87
C LYS A 173 12.79 12.91 -8.90
N ALA A 174 12.48 13.43 -10.09
CA ALA A 174 12.01 14.80 -10.24
C ALA A 174 10.69 15.06 -9.50
N HIS A 175 9.69 14.19 -9.65
CA HIS A 175 8.41 14.33 -8.98
C HIS A 175 8.55 14.15 -7.47
N PHE A 176 9.22 13.11 -7.00
CA PHE A 176 9.39 12.84 -5.58
C PHE A 176 10.06 13.99 -4.85
N PHE A 177 11.21 14.46 -5.36
CA PHE A 177 11.94 15.56 -4.72
C PHE A 177 11.24 16.92 -4.87
N ALA A 178 10.42 17.13 -5.91
CA ALA A 178 9.60 18.33 -6.01
C ALA A 178 8.52 18.37 -4.93
N GLN A 179 7.90 17.22 -4.64
CA GLN A 179 6.94 17.09 -3.55
C GLN A 179 7.65 17.29 -2.21
N ALA A 180 8.76 16.57 -1.99
CA ALA A 180 9.51 16.63 -0.75
C ALA A 180 10.00 18.04 -0.43
N LYS A 181 10.55 18.78 -1.41
CA LYS A 181 11.01 20.16 -1.22
C LYS A 181 9.94 21.05 -0.59
N ILE A 182 8.69 20.92 -1.03
CA ILE A 182 7.60 21.77 -0.52
C ILE A 182 7.17 21.34 0.89
N GLU A 183 7.17 20.04 1.19
CA GLU A 183 6.75 19.54 2.50
C GLU A 183 7.80 19.78 3.60
N VAL A 184 9.10 19.55 3.29
CA VAL A 184 10.19 19.66 4.29
C VAL A 184 10.99 20.97 4.22
N GLY A 185 10.79 21.76 3.15
CA GLY A 185 11.46 23.05 2.94
C GLY A 185 12.95 22.93 2.59
N ASP A 186 13.59 24.09 2.34
CA ASP A 186 15.00 24.19 1.89
C ASP A 186 16.02 23.62 2.88
N SER A 187 15.68 23.59 4.17
CA SER A 187 16.51 23.08 5.26
C SER A 187 16.27 21.59 5.57
N PHE A 188 15.41 20.92 4.80
CA PHE A 188 15.08 19.51 5.00
C PHE A 188 14.58 19.20 6.43
N ASN A 189 13.63 19.99 6.91
CA ASN A 189 13.06 19.76 8.22
C ASN A 189 11.85 18.84 8.07
N ILE A 190 12.01 17.56 8.42
CA ILE A 190 10.89 16.63 8.45
C ILE A 190 9.95 17.06 9.58
N LYS A 191 8.83 17.66 9.19
CA LYS A 191 7.84 18.15 10.14
C LYS A 191 6.94 17.00 10.59
N THR A 192 6.68 16.96 11.89
CA THR A 192 5.50 16.26 12.40
C THR A 192 4.36 17.26 12.44
N GLU A 193 3.19 16.84 11.99
CA GLU A 193 1.99 17.67 12.09
C GLU A 193 1.68 18.05 13.54
N SER A 194 1.33 19.32 13.76
CA SER A 194 0.83 19.83 15.04
C SER A 194 -0.67 20.09 14.97
N PHE A 195 -1.35 19.82 16.08
CA PHE A 195 -2.78 20.05 16.28
C PHE A 195 -3.04 21.19 17.26
N ASN A 196 -2.08 22.09 17.41
CA ASN A 196 -2.19 23.25 18.27
C ASN A 196 -3.11 24.33 17.66
N TYR A 197 -4.41 24.05 17.63
CA TYR A 197 -5.47 24.90 17.11
C TYR A 197 -6.23 25.60 18.23
N SER A 198 -6.54 26.89 18.07
CA SER A 198 -7.43 27.59 18.99
C SER A 198 -8.85 27.00 18.93
N ALA A 199 -9.54 26.99 20.07
CA ALA A 199 -10.96 26.63 20.13
C ALA A 199 -11.78 27.49 19.16
N ARG A 200 -11.46 28.79 19.07
CA ARG A 200 -12.07 29.74 18.14
C ARG A 200 -11.92 29.30 16.67
N ARG A 201 -10.71 28.92 16.25
CA ARG A 201 -10.46 28.46 14.87
C ARG A 201 -11.21 27.18 14.56
N MET A 202 -11.21 26.22 15.49
CA MET A 202 -11.86 24.92 15.29
C MET A 202 -13.38 25.02 15.16
N LYS A 203 -14.01 25.98 15.86
CA LYS A 203 -15.44 26.29 15.72
C LYS A 203 -15.81 26.94 14.38
N GLY A 204 -14.84 27.44 13.62
CA GLY A 204 -15.14 27.99 12.29
C GLY A 204 -13.98 28.77 11.69
N ARG A 205 -13.59 29.88 12.32
CA ARG A 205 -12.54 30.78 11.83
C ARG A 205 -11.84 31.47 12.98
N ASP A 206 -10.59 31.85 12.76
CA ASP A 206 -9.84 32.72 13.65
C ASP A 206 -8.92 33.63 12.87
N ASN A 207 -8.62 34.80 13.42
CA ASN A 207 -7.64 35.70 12.84
C ASN A 207 -6.27 35.41 13.45
N VAL A 208 -5.25 35.34 12.60
CA VAL A 208 -3.86 35.09 13.02
C VAL A 208 -2.94 36.18 12.49
N ASN A 209 -1.79 36.36 13.13
CA ASN A 209 -0.80 37.38 12.76
C ASN A 209 -1.38 38.80 12.73
N GLY A 210 -2.33 39.09 13.64
CA GLY A 210 -2.88 40.43 13.83
C GLY A 210 -1.97 41.31 14.68
N LYS A 211 -2.32 42.60 14.81
CA LYS A 211 -1.64 43.57 15.67
C LYS A 211 -2.46 43.88 16.93
N HIS A 212 -3.78 43.74 16.86
CA HIS A 212 -4.69 44.16 17.92
C HIS A 212 -5.25 42.94 18.66
N TRP A 213 -4.73 42.68 19.85
CA TRP A 213 -5.11 41.55 20.69
C TRP A 213 -6.21 41.93 21.69
N VAL A 214 -7.27 41.12 21.75
CA VAL A 214 -8.27 41.15 22.83
C VAL A 214 -7.90 40.08 23.84
N GLN A 215 -7.70 40.50 25.09
CA GLN A 215 -7.35 39.59 26.18
C GLN A 215 -8.47 38.57 26.43
N GLY A 216 -8.09 37.31 26.69
CA GLY A 216 -9.01 36.27 27.12
C GLY A 216 -9.60 36.55 28.50
N ASN A 217 -10.69 35.84 28.82
CA ASN A 217 -11.39 35.96 30.10
C ASN A 217 -11.34 34.62 30.84
N THR A 218 -10.70 34.62 32.01
CA THR A 218 -10.53 33.43 32.84
C THR A 218 -11.82 32.97 33.52
N GLN A 219 -12.73 33.90 33.84
CA GLN A 219 -14.01 33.59 34.47
C GLN A 219 -14.95 32.88 33.49
N THR A 220 -15.08 33.40 32.26
CA THR A 220 -15.92 32.79 31.22
C THR A 220 -15.20 31.70 30.42
N ARG A 221 -13.90 31.50 30.69
CA ARG A 221 -13.00 30.60 29.93
C ARG A 221 -13.01 30.86 28.43
N GLN A 222 -13.16 32.12 28.02
CA GLN A 222 -13.08 32.54 26.62
C GLN A 222 -11.64 32.90 26.26
N GLY A 223 -11.09 32.29 25.22
CA GLY A 223 -9.76 32.61 24.72
C GLY A 223 -9.69 33.98 24.07
N GLY A 224 -8.57 34.66 24.26
CA GLY A 224 -8.22 35.89 23.55
C GLY A 224 -8.05 35.66 22.05
N TYR A 225 -8.14 36.75 21.27
CA TYR A 225 -8.11 36.69 19.81
C TYR A 225 -7.66 38.01 19.19
N PHE A 226 -7.24 37.97 17.92
CA PHE A 226 -6.99 39.18 17.15
C PHE A 226 -8.26 39.75 16.53
N THR A 227 -8.47 41.07 16.61
CA THR A 227 -9.55 41.75 15.87
C THR A 227 -9.22 41.96 14.40
N ASP A 228 -7.93 41.91 14.05
CA ASP A 228 -7.37 42.09 12.71
C ASP A 228 -6.47 40.90 12.31
N GLY A 229 -5.82 41.00 11.15
CA GLY A 229 -4.90 39.97 10.65
C GLY A 229 -5.50 39.05 9.59
N GLU A 230 -4.80 37.95 9.33
CA GLU A 230 -5.22 36.99 8.30
C GLU A 230 -6.29 36.05 8.86
N SER A 231 -7.47 36.04 8.24
CA SER A 231 -8.53 35.15 8.67
C SER A 231 -8.36 33.73 8.11
N LYS A 232 -8.24 32.75 9.02
CA LYS A 232 -8.06 31.34 8.70
C LYS A 232 -9.29 30.54 9.09
N ALA A 233 -9.80 29.75 8.15
CA ALA A 233 -10.85 28.78 8.43
C ALA A 233 -10.35 27.58 9.24
N SER A 234 -11.31 26.90 9.87
CA SER A 234 -11.12 25.58 10.46
C SER A 234 -10.70 24.62 9.36
N PRO A 235 -9.61 23.85 9.54
CA PRO A 235 -9.26 22.78 8.62
C PRO A 235 -10.18 21.56 8.76
N TYR A 236 -10.97 21.48 9.83
CA TYR A 236 -11.73 20.29 10.21
C TYR A 236 -13.22 20.59 10.32
N SER A 237 -13.98 20.26 9.28
CA SER A 237 -15.45 20.42 9.23
C SER A 237 -16.17 19.72 10.38
N TYR A 238 -15.63 18.61 10.87
CA TYR A 238 -16.20 17.87 12.01
C TYR A 238 -16.16 18.72 13.29
N MET A 239 -15.08 19.44 13.55
CA MET A 239 -14.97 20.32 14.72
C MET A 239 -15.92 21.52 14.64
N VAL A 240 -16.21 22.01 13.44
CA VAL A 240 -17.18 23.11 13.23
C VAL A 240 -18.60 22.68 13.62
N SER A 241 -18.96 21.42 13.32
CA SER A 241 -20.27 20.85 13.68
C SER A 241 -20.34 20.35 15.14
N HIS A 242 -19.22 20.30 15.86
CA HIS A 242 -19.11 19.86 17.25
C HIS A 242 -18.34 20.90 18.08
N PRO A 243 -18.91 22.10 18.28
CA PRO A 243 -18.22 23.20 18.94
C PRO A 243 -17.88 22.89 20.41
N ASP A 244 -18.60 21.98 21.04
CA ASP A 244 -18.31 21.47 22.38
C ASP A 244 -16.94 20.76 22.44
N LEU A 245 -16.60 19.96 21.43
CA LEU A 245 -15.29 19.31 21.31
C LEU A 245 -14.19 20.35 21.08
N ALA A 246 -14.47 21.38 20.27
CA ALA A 246 -13.54 22.48 20.03
C ALA A 246 -13.26 23.28 21.31
N GLU A 247 -14.29 23.56 22.12
CA GLU A 247 -14.14 24.21 23.43
C GLU A 247 -13.37 23.34 24.43
N LYS A 248 -13.64 22.03 24.43
CA LYS A 248 -13.03 21.07 25.36
C LYS A 248 -11.56 20.83 25.08
N TYR A 249 -11.16 20.74 23.81
CA TYR A 249 -9.81 20.31 23.44
C TYR A 249 -8.95 21.41 22.79
N GLY A 250 -9.55 22.50 22.30
CA GLY A 250 -8.81 23.57 21.64
C GLY A 250 -8.02 24.47 22.57
N ARG A 251 -6.96 25.08 22.05
CA ARG A 251 -6.19 26.09 22.78
C ARG A 251 -7.06 27.31 23.09
N LYS A 252 -6.89 27.87 24.29
CA LYS A 252 -7.46 29.15 24.72
C LYS A 252 -6.35 30.00 25.30
N ASP A 253 -6.08 31.09 24.60
CA ASP A 253 -5.01 32.04 24.93
C ASP A 253 -5.54 33.14 25.88
N LEU A 254 -4.67 33.79 26.64
CA LEU A 254 -5.03 34.85 27.58
C LEU A 254 -4.49 36.22 27.15
N TYR A 255 -3.18 36.43 27.28
CA TYR A 255 -2.51 37.71 27.08
C TYR A 255 -1.99 37.90 25.66
N ARG A 256 -1.68 36.82 24.95
CA ARG A 256 -1.19 36.87 23.56
C ARG A 256 -1.43 35.56 22.83
N TYR A 257 -1.34 35.61 21.51
CA TYR A 257 -1.49 34.44 20.66
C TYR A 257 -0.54 33.30 21.06
N ASN A 258 -1.11 32.11 21.21
CA ASN A 258 -0.42 30.88 21.55
C ASN A 258 0.29 30.88 22.92
N ASP A 259 -0.16 31.69 23.87
CA ASP A 259 0.34 31.64 25.25
C ASP A 259 -0.31 30.56 26.11
N GLN A 260 -1.40 29.94 25.63
CA GLN A 260 -2.11 28.87 26.32
C GLN A 260 -2.59 29.26 27.73
N GLY A 261 -2.73 30.56 28.01
CA GLY A 261 -2.92 31.06 29.37
C GLY A 261 -4.24 30.66 30.05
N ILE A 262 -5.21 30.16 29.30
CA ILE A 262 -6.46 29.59 29.83
C ILE A 262 -6.49 28.06 29.64
N GLN A 263 -6.05 27.57 28.48
CA GLN A 263 -6.08 26.15 28.15
C GLN A 263 -5.07 25.85 27.04
N ALA A 264 -4.18 24.89 27.26
CA ALA A 264 -3.37 24.31 26.19
C ALA A 264 -4.24 23.43 25.26
N ALA A 265 -3.88 23.34 23.98
CA ALA A 265 -4.54 22.39 23.08
C ALA A 265 -4.25 20.95 23.53
N ASN A 266 -5.28 20.11 23.60
CA ASN A 266 -5.10 18.67 23.67
C ASN A 266 -4.92 18.13 22.25
N GLU A 267 -3.69 18.28 21.74
CA GLU A 267 -3.33 17.94 20.35
C GLU A 267 -3.63 16.47 20.00
N GLU A 268 -3.38 15.55 20.93
CA GLU A 268 -3.66 14.12 20.76
C GLU A 268 -5.16 13.87 20.59
N MET A 269 -6.01 14.43 21.44
CA MET A 269 -7.46 14.28 21.31
C MET A 269 -8.00 14.95 20.05
N ILE A 270 -7.48 16.12 19.68
CA ILE A 270 -7.85 16.78 18.43
C ILE A 270 -7.52 15.84 17.26
N ALA A 271 -6.28 15.34 17.15
CA ALA A 271 -5.88 14.42 16.09
C ALA A 271 -6.74 13.14 16.06
N ASN A 272 -6.94 12.52 17.22
CA ASN A 272 -7.76 11.32 17.37
C ASN A 272 -9.21 11.53 16.94
N ILE A 273 -9.78 12.74 17.12
CA ILE A 273 -11.14 13.05 16.67
C ILE A 273 -11.17 13.35 15.18
N VAL A 274 -10.29 14.22 14.67
CA VAL A 274 -10.38 14.73 13.30
C VAL A 274 -9.93 13.72 12.26
N TYR A 275 -9.11 12.74 12.66
CA TYR A 275 -8.65 11.64 11.82
C TYR A 275 -9.32 10.31 12.12
N ASP A 276 -10.33 10.26 13.01
CA ASP A 276 -11.16 9.07 13.16
C ASP A 276 -11.99 8.86 11.88
N ASP A 277 -11.92 7.66 11.29
CA ASP A 277 -12.66 7.35 10.07
C ASP A 277 -14.18 7.50 10.26
N LYS A 278 -14.70 7.34 11.49
CA LYS A 278 -16.12 7.54 11.80
C LYS A 278 -16.55 9.01 11.66
N ASN A 279 -15.59 9.94 11.79
CA ASN A 279 -15.80 11.39 11.73
C ASN A 279 -15.44 11.96 10.34
N CYS A 280 -14.96 11.10 9.44
CA CYS A 280 -14.50 11.46 8.11
C CYS A 280 -15.48 11.04 7.02
N SER A 281 -15.58 11.85 5.96
CA SER A 281 -16.27 11.45 4.74
C SER A 281 -15.56 10.24 4.09
N GLN A 282 -16.28 9.38 3.37
CA GLN A 282 -15.70 8.19 2.74
C GLN A 282 -14.41 8.45 1.94
N LYS A 283 -14.32 9.57 1.20
CA LYS A 283 -13.14 9.95 0.40
C LYS A 283 -11.91 10.35 1.23
N ARG A 284 -12.07 10.55 2.54
CA ARG A 284 -11.04 11.00 3.50
C ARG A 284 -10.70 9.94 4.53
N LYS A 285 -11.29 8.74 4.46
CA LYS A 285 -10.93 7.64 5.35
C LYS A 285 -9.48 7.25 5.12
N LEU A 286 -8.78 6.96 6.21
CA LEU A 286 -7.35 6.69 6.29
C LEU A 286 -7.06 5.31 6.90
N GLY A 287 -8.11 4.53 7.17
CA GLY A 287 -8.07 3.25 7.88
C GLY A 287 -7.99 3.41 9.40
N ASN A 288 -8.17 4.63 9.91
CA ASN A 288 -8.05 4.95 11.33
C ASN A 288 -9.33 4.50 12.05
N THR A 289 -9.32 3.26 12.50
CA THR A 289 -10.47 2.59 13.10
C THR A 289 -10.25 2.22 14.56
N GLN A 290 -9.02 2.34 15.06
CA GLN A 290 -8.65 2.02 16.43
C GLN A 290 -8.42 3.30 17.24
N VAL A 291 -8.60 3.19 18.55
CA VAL A 291 -8.34 4.28 19.49
C VAL A 291 -6.87 4.69 19.42
N GLY A 292 -6.63 5.99 19.32
CA GLY A 292 -5.29 6.57 19.26
C GLY A 292 -4.70 6.66 17.83
N ASP A 293 -5.40 6.18 16.80
CA ASP A 293 -4.87 6.14 15.43
C ASP A 293 -4.62 7.52 14.86
N GLY A 294 -5.53 8.46 15.09
CA GLY A 294 -5.40 9.80 14.56
C GLY A 294 -4.13 10.48 15.02
N TRP A 295 -3.80 10.37 16.31
CA TRP A 295 -2.53 10.85 16.82
C TRP A 295 -1.37 9.99 16.32
N ARG A 296 -1.39 8.67 16.56
CA ARG A 296 -0.28 7.76 16.24
C ARG A 296 0.16 7.86 14.78
N PHE A 297 -0.79 7.96 13.86
CA PHE A 297 -0.55 7.99 12.41
C PHE A 297 -0.79 9.36 11.77
N ARG A 298 -0.61 10.44 12.54
CA ARG A 298 -0.58 11.81 12.02
C ARG A 298 0.52 12.02 10.96
N GLY A 299 0.41 13.11 10.20
CA GLY A 299 1.29 13.40 9.08
C GLY A 299 2.77 13.46 9.48
N ARG A 300 3.61 12.62 8.83
CA ARG A 300 5.07 12.60 8.99
C ARG A 300 5.79 12.26 7.69
N GLY A 301 7.11 12.46 7.70
CA GLY A 301 7.99 12.09 6.61
C GLY A 301 8.05 13.13 5.49
N MET A 302 8.80 12.79 4.45
CA MET A 302 9.18 13.74 3.39
C MET A 302 8.02 14.15 2.49
N ILE A 303 6.95 13.35 2.42
CA ILE A 303 5.75 13.66 1.62
C ILE A 303 4.47 13.65 2.47
N GLN A 304 4.60 13.78 3.80
CA GLN A 304 3.49 13.82 4.76
C GLN A 304 2.52 12.62 4.67
N ILE A 305 3.06 11.40 4.83
CA ILE A 305 2.23 10.21 4.89
C ILE A 305 1.37 10.23 6.16
N THR A 306 0.09 9.87 6.03
CA THR A 306 -0.91 9.99 7.10
C THR A 306 -1.84 8.77 7.06
N GLY A 307 -2.24 8.28 8.22
CA GLY A 307 -3.25 7.22 8.34
C GLY A 307 -2.71 5.81 8.54
N ARG A 308 -3.44 5.00 9.30
CA ARG A 308 -3.11 3.61 9.60
C ARG A 308 -2.85 2.79 8.33
N GLU A 309 -3.64 2.97 7.27
CA GLU A 309 -3.46 2.22 6.03
C GLU A 309 -2.11 2.50 5.36
N ALA A 310 -1.64 3.74 5.39
CA ALA A 310 -0.36 4.13 4.82
C ALA A 310 0.80 3.59 5.67
N TYR A 311 0.74 3.78 6.99
CA TYR A 311 1.77 3.29 7.91
C TYR A 311 1.85 1.77 7.94
N THR A 312 0.72 1.05 7.95
CA THR A 312 0.70 -0.42 7.93
C THR A 312 1.34 -0.96 6.66
N HIS A 313 1.04 -0.34 5.51
CA HIS A 313 1.66 -0.73 4.25
C HIS A 313 3.18 -0.48 4.26
N ALA A 314 3.60 0.70 4.71
CA ALA A 314 5.02 1.03 4.82
C ALA A 314 5.77 0.14 5.81
N ASN A 315 5.11 -0.27 6.91
CA ASN A 315 5.71 -1.11 7.95
C ASN A 315 6.23 -2.44 7.42
N LYS A 316 5.56 -3.03 6.42
CA LYS A 316 6.05 -4.23 5.73
C LYS A 316 7.50 -4.04 5.26
N TYR A 317 7.79 -2.89 4.67
CA TYR A 317 9.09 -2.60 4.07
C TYR A 317 10.11 -2.08 5.09
N THR A 318 9.69 -1.32 6.10
CA THR A 318 10.62 -0.89 7.16
C THR A 318 11.08 -2.08 8.00
N GLU A 319 10.21 -3.07 8.24
CA GLU A 319 10.58 -4.32 8.91
C GLU A 319 11.48 -5.21 8.02
N GLU A 320 11.15 -5.33 6.74
CA GLU A 320 11.91 -6.15 5.79
C GLU A 320 13.31 -5.59 5.53
N LEU A 321 13.40 -4.29 5.22
CA LEU A 321 14.61 -3.64 4.73
C LEU A 321 15.46 -3.03 5.86
N LEU A 322 14.82 -2.56 6.94
CA LEU A 322 15.48 -1.80 8.00
C LEU A 322 15.39 -2.45 9.39
N ARG A 323 14.60 -3.51 9.56
CA ARG A 323 14.30 -4.14 10.87
C ARG A 323 13.74 -3.12 11.89
N LYS A 324 12.90 -2.20 11.41
CA LYS A 324 12.28 -1.15 12.23
C LYS A 324 10.76 -1.21 12.09
N ASN A 325 10.10 -1.37 13.23
CA ASN A 325 8.65 -1.21 13.34
C ASN A 325 8.27 0.27 13.36
N ILE A 326 7.13 0.61 12.75
CA ILE A 326 6.57 1.98 12.74
C ILE A 326 5.07 2.02 13.12
N ILE A 327 4.49 0.94 13.67
CA ILE A 327 3.05 0.85 13.95
C ILE A 327 2.67 0.45 15.38
N ASN A 328 3.56 -0.18 16.14
CA ASN A 328 3.23 -0.73 17.45
C ASN A 328 2.98 0.37 18.51
N SER A 329 3.64 1.52 18.38
CA SER A 329 3.52 2.66 19.30
C SER A 329 3.68 4.01 18.61
N ASP A 330 3.34 5.11 19.29
CA ASP A 330 3.62 6.47 18.78
C ASP A 330 5.12 6.75 18.68
N LYS A 331 5.93 6.14 19.56
CA LYS A 331 7.40 6.22 19.51
C LYS A 331 7.92 5.59 18.22
N ASP A 332 7.39 4.44 17.84
CA ASP A 332 7.76 3.74 16.61
C ASP A 332 7.31 4.53 15.37
N ALA A 333 6.06 5.00 15.34
CA ALA A 333 5.55 5.85 14.27
C ALA A 333 6.35 7.16 14.11
N SER A 334 6.87 7.70 15.21
CA SER A 334 7.69 8.91 15.20
C SER A 334 9.05 8.75 14.51
N LEU A 335 9.52 7.52 14.29
CA LEU A 335 10.72 7.27 13.46
C LEU A 335 10.56 7.80 12.03
N VAL A 336 9.34 7.79 11.48
CA VAL A 336 9.03 8.38 10.17
C VAL A 336 9.31 9.89 10.13
N GLY A 337 9.27 10.55 11.30
CA GLY A 337 9.54 11.97 11.47
C GLY A 337 10.99 12.32 11.85
N SER A 338 11.78 11.35 12.32
CA SER A 338 13.09 11.60 12.95
C SER A 338 14.27 10.83 12.35
N ASP A 339 14.00 9.74 11.62
CA ASP A 339 15.02 8.92 10.96
C ASP A 339 14.88 9.04 9.44
N ILE A 340 15.93 9.56 8.78
CA ILE A 340 15.92 9.87 7.34
C ILE A 340 15.71 8.61 6.49
N GLU A 341 16.32 7.47 6.86
CA GLU A 341 16.19 6.25 6.07
C GLU A 341 14.81 5.62 6.25
N VAL A 342 14.29 5.61 7.48
CA VAL A 342 12.90 5.18 7.75
C VAL A 342 11.91 6.05 7.00
N ALA A 343 12.07 7.38 7.06
CA ALA A 343 11.24 8.33 6.33
C ALA A 343 11.29 8.07 4.82
N MET A 344 12.48 7.83 4.26
CA MET A 344 12.66 7.54 2.84
C MET A 344 11.94 6.26 2.42
N VAL A 345 12.20 5.14 3.09
CA VAL A 345 11.55 3.85 2.79
C VAL A 345 10.04 3.95 2.94
N THR A 346 9.56 4.64 3.96
CA THR A 346 8.13 4.85 4.20
C THR A 346 7.49 5.64 3.06
N CYS A 347 8.11 6.74 2.63
CA CYS A 347 7.61 7.57 1.55
C CYS A 347 7.69 6.86 0.18
N MET A 348 8.74 6.07 -0.07
CA MET A 348 8.86 5.26 -1.29
C MET A 348 7.84 4.12 -1.33
N ALA A 349 7.59 3.45 -0.20
CA ALA A 349 6.56 2.43 -0.08
C ALA A 349 5.19 3.01 -0.41
N PHE A 350 4.83 4.14 0.20
CA PHE A 350 3.60 4.87 -0.10
C PHE A 350 3.52 5.24 -1.60
N TRP A 351 4.59 5.82 -2.16
CA TRP A 351 4.64 6.19 -3.58
C TRP A 351 4.49 4.98 -4.52
N SER A 352 5.04 3.82 -4.16
CA SER A 352 4.91 2.60 -4.97
C SER A 352 3.50 2.01 -4.92
N LYS A 353 2.79 2.17 -3.79
CA LYS A 353 1.41 1.70 -3.57
C LYS A 353 0.40 2.60 -4.27
N GLU A 354 0.52 3.91 -4.08
CA GLU A 354 -0.58 4.85 -4.27
C GLU A 354 -0.96 5.01 -5.74
N LYS A 355 -1.99 4.27 -6.17
CA LYS A 355 -2.60 4.34 -7.51
C LYS A 355 -1.58 4.28 -8.65
N GLY A 356 -0.47 3.57 -8.45
CA GLY A 356 0.64 3.44 -9.41
C GLY A 356 1.40 4.75 -9.65
N LEU A 357 1.63 5.55 -8.59
CA LEU A 357 2.38 6.82 -8.67
C LEU A 357 3.74 6.66 -9.36
N SER A 358 4.49 5.59 -9.05
CA SER A 358 5.78 5.28 -9.70
C SER A 358 5.67 5.20 -11.23
N THR A 359 4.64 4.51 -11.73
CA THR A 359 4.36 4.41 -13.16
C THR A 359 3.82 5.72 -13.73
N ARG A 360 2.93 6.40 -13.00
CA ARG A 360 2.29 7.64 -13.46
C ARG A 360 3.23 8.82 -13.56
N SER A 361 4.30 8.85 -12.77
CA SER A 361 5.32 9.90 -12.85
C SER A 361 6.07 9.86 -14.17
N ASN A 362 6.27 8.68 -14.75
CA ASN A 362 7.02 8.50 -16.00
C ASN A 362 6.37 9.24 -17.17
N GLY A 363 7.08 10.24 -17.71
CA GLY A 363 6.59 11.07 -18.79
C GLY A 363 5.55 12.13 -18.38
N GLN A 364 5.25 12.29 -17.09
CA GLN A 364 4.19 13.21 -16.66
C GLN A 364 4.71 14.62 -16.42
N LYS A 365 4.25 15.58 -17.23
CA LYS A 365 4.57 17.01 -17.06
C LYS A 365 3.60 17.75 -16.15
N ASP A 366 2.34 17.31 -16.09
CA ASP A 366 1.34 17.89 -15.20
C ASP A 366 1.52 17.34 -13.77
N VAL A 367 2.17 18.14 -12.94
CA VAL A 367 2.46 17.83 -11.53
C VAL A 367 1.18 17.73 -10.70
N ASP A 368 0.06 18.33 -11.12
CA ASP A 368 -1.20 18.27 -10.37
C ASP A 368 -1.82 16.87 -10.44
N ILE A 369 -1.54 16.08 -11.49
CA ILE A 369 -1.92 14.66 -11.57
C ILE A 369 -1.23 13.84 -10.48
N ILE A 370 0.03 14.16 -10.18
CA ILE A 370 0.82 13.51 -9.14
C ILE A 370 0.39 14.02 -7.76
N SER A 371 0.32 15.34 -7.59
CA SER A 371 0.00 15.99 -6.31
C SER A 371 -1.35 15.56 -5.73
N ARG A 372 -2.38 15.39 -6.58
CA ARG A 372 -3.73 14.90 -6.17
C ARG A 372 -3.75 13.51 -5.55
N ARG A 373 -2.72 12.70 -5.77
CA ARG A 373 -2.61 11.36 -5.19
C ARG A 373 -1.88 11.38 -3.84
N ILE A 374 -1.12 12.43 -3.58
CA ILE A 374 -0.34 12.57 -2.36
C ILE A 374 -1.16 13.31 -1.30
N GLY A 375 -1.87 14.38 -1.68
CA GLY A 375 -2.66 15.15 -0.73
C GLY A 375 -3.49 16.23 -1.39
N ASN A 376 -4.28 16.95 -0.58
CA ASN A 376 -5.20 17.97 -1.07
C ASN A 376 -4.50 19.26 -1.51
N LYS A 377 -5.14 20.00 -2.41
CA LYS A 377 -4.75 21.37 -2.76
C LYS A 377 -5.16 22.30 -1.62
N VAL A 378 -4.19 22.94 -0.99
CA VAL A 378 -4.37 23.86 0.15
C VAL A 378 -3.54 25.12 -0.07
N GLY A 379 -4.01 26.25 0.46
CA GLY A 379 -3.31 27.53 0.36
C GLY A 379 -4.27 28.69 0.10
N SER A 380 -3.70 29.82 -0.33
CA SER A 380 -4.47 31.03 -0.62
C SER A 380 -4.95 31.05 -2.07
N LYS A 381 -5.78 32.05 -2.42
CA LYS A 381 -6.13 32.31 -3.84
C LYS A 381 -4.92 32.70 -4.69
N LYS A 382 -3.87 33.28 -4.09
CA LYS A 382 -2.67 33.74 -4.80
C LYS A 382 -1.69 32.61 -5.07
N GLU A 383 -1.54 31.71 -4.10
CA GLU A 383 -0.60 30.59 -4.18
C GLU A 383 -1.06 29.45 -3.28
N THR A 384 -1.01 28.25 -3.83
CA THR A 384 -1.30 26.97 -3.18
C THR A 384 -0.07 26.07 -3.15
N ASN A 385 -0.12 25.04 -2.30
CA ASN A 385 0.90 24.01 -2.24
C ASN A 385 1.15 23.33 -3.61
N TYR A 386 0.12 23.21 -4.46
CA TYR A 386 0.27 22.65 -5.80
C TYR A 386 1.04 23.59 -6.72
N ASP A 387 0.80 24.90 -6.61
CA ASP A 387 1.52 25.90 -7.41
C ASP A 387 3.01 25.89 -7.04
N LEU A 388 3.31 25.81 -5.75
CA LEU A 388 4.67 25.62 -5.22
C LEU A 388 5.32 24.32 -5.73
N LYS A 389 4.58 23.21 -5.75
CA LYS A 389 5.06 21.91 -6.26
C LYS A 389 5.34 21.94 -7.75
N ARG A 390 4.49 22.60 -8.55
CA ARG A 390 4.73 22.85 -9.98
C ARG A 390 5.98 23.68 -10.19
N ASN A 391 6.16 24.76 -9.44
CA ASN A 391 7.34 25.61 -9.53
C ASN A 391 8.61 24.83 -9.16
N SER A 392 8.58 24.05 -8.08
CA SER A 392 9.70 23.18 -7.68
C SER A 392 10.06 22.18 -8.77
N PHE A 393 9.07 21.54 -9.40
CA PHE A 393 9.31 20.59 -10.47
C PHE A 393 9.89 21.28 -11.72
N ASN A 394 9.19 22.29 -12.24
CA ASN A 394 9.53 22.95 -13.50
C ASN A 394 10.87 23.68 -13.45
N ASN A 395 11.17 24.32 -12.31
CA ASN A 395 12.33 25.21 -12.23
C ASN A 395 13.57 24.54 -11.64
N ILE A 396 13.41 23.46 -10.86
CA ILE A 396 14.50 22.83 -10.12
C ILE A 396 14.65 21.36 -10.53
N THR A 397 13.75 20.48 -10.07
CA THR A 397 14.04 19.04 -10.10
C THR A 397 13.97 18.44 -11.49
N SER A 398 13.11 18.94 -12.38
CA SER A 398 13.02 18.47 -13.77
C SER A 398 14.30 18.77 -14.56
N LYS A 399 14.93 19.93 -14.31
CA LYS A 399 16.21 20.33 -14.91
C LYS A 399 17.36 19.54 -14.32
N LEU A 400 17.40 19.45 -12.98
CA LEU A 400 18.41 18.70 -12.22
C LEU A 400 18.51 17.24 -12.69
N PHE A 401 17.36 16.56 -12.82
CA PHE A 401 17.30 15.17 -13.27
C PHE A 401 17.16 15.01 -14.78
N ARG A 402 17.27 16.10 -15.55
CA ARG A 402 17.27 16.15 -17.01
C ARG A 402 16.12 15.35 -17.63
N VAL A 403 14.90 15.58 -17.16
CA VAL A 403 13.72 14.81 -17.61
C VAL A 403 13.40 15.01 -19.10
N SER A 404 13.76 16.16 -19.68
CA SER A 404 13.66 16.44 -21.12
C SER A 404 14.43 15.43 -21.97
N ASP A 405 15.61 15.05 -21.47
CA ASP A 405 16.56 14.17 -22.15
C ASP A 405 16.26 12.70 -21.83
N CYS A 406 15.30 12.43 -20.94
CA CYS A 406 14.91 11.07 -20.62
C CYS A 406 14.26 10.41 -21.86
N ILE A 407 14.60 9.15 -22.11
CA ILE A 407 13.99 8.36 -23.20
C ILE A 407 12.53 8.01 -22.89
N ILE A 408 12.18 7.94 -21.60
CA ILE A 408 10.81 7.74 -21.15
C ILE A 408 10.06 9.04 -21.46
N LYS A 409 9.27 9.02 -22.54
CA LYS A 409 8.52 10.20 -23.01
C LYS A 409 7.13 10.27 -22.38
N SER A 410 6.58 11.48 -22.38
CA SER A 410 5.16 11.70 -22.12
C SER A 410 4.34 10.90 -23.13
N LYS A 411 3.35 10.14 -22.66
CA LYS A 411 2.35 9.57 -23.55
C LYS A 411 1.78 10.74 -24.37
N LYS A 412 1.91 10.70 -25.71
CA LYS A 412 1.08 11.55 -26.56
C LYS A 412 -0.37 11.19 -26.24
N ASP A 413 -1.25 12.18 -26.15
CA ASP A 413 -2.69 11.98 -25.96
C ASP A 413 -3.27 11.23 -27.16
N ASN A 414 -3.05 9.92 -27.20
CA ASN A 414 -3.76 8.99 -28.06
C ASN A 414 -4.63 8.16 -27.13
N SER A 415 -5.92 8.47 -27.16
CA SER A 415 -6.97 7.66 -26.55
C SER A 415 -6.93 6.23 -27.10
N SER A 416 -6.28 5.30 -26.39
CA SER A 416 -6.76 3.92 -26.26
C SER A 416 -6.14 3.29 -25.01
N SER A 417 -6.97 3.08 -23.99
CA SER A 417 -6.61 2.77 -22.62
C SER A 417 -6.92 1.30 -22.26
N THR A 418 -6.38 0.34 -23.00
CA THR A 418 -6.88 -1.05 -22.86
C THR A 418 -5.87 -2.13 -22.50
N GLN A 419 -4.56 -1.94 -22.68
CA GLN A 419 -3.59 -3.02 -22.40
C GLN A 419 -2.80 -2.83 -21.09
N GLU A 420 -2.05 -1.73 -20.94
CA GLU A 420 -1.27 -1.45 -19.70
C GLU A 420 -2.15 -1.31 -18.44
N ASP A 421 -3.38 -0.85 -18.61
CA ASP A 421 -4.33 -0.66 -17.51
C ASP A 421 -4.92 -2.00 -17.02
N LYS A 422 -4.72 -3.12 -17.74
CA LYS A 422 -5.13 -4.47 -17.29
C LYS A 422 -4.06 -5.13 -16.42
N ASP A 423 -2.79 -5.07 -16.82
CA ASP A 423 -1.69 -5.71 -16.09
C ASP A 423 -1.44 -5.03 -14.72
N LEU A 424 -1.52 -3.69 -14.67
CA LEU A 424 -1.44 -2.93 -13.41
C LEU A 424 -2.61 -3.25 -12.45
N LYS A 425 -3.78 -3.63 -12.97
CA LYS A 425 -4.96 -3.97 -12.17
C LYS A 425 -4.92 -5.41 -11.65
N ILE A 426 -4.29 -6.33 -12.38
CA ILE A 426 -4.01 -7.69 -11.92
C ILE A 426 -2.97 -7.66 -10.78
N GLU A 427 -1.89 -6.89 -10.93
CA GLU A 427 -0.86 -6.76 -9.89
C GLU A 427 -1.43 -6.13 -8.59
N GLN A 428 -2.34 -5.16 -8.70
CA GLN A 428 -3.05 -4.59 -7.55
C GLN A 428 -4.00 -5.58 -6.86
N GLY A 429 -4.70 -6.43 -7.62
CA GLY A 429 -5.54 -7.49 -7.07
C GLY A 429 -4.73 -8.56 -6.32
N ILE A 430 -3.57 -8.95 -6.86
CA ILE A 430 -2.65 -9.89 -6.21
C ILE A 430 -2.08 -9.29 -4.92
N ARG A 431 -1.60 -8.04 -4.96
CA ARG A 431 -1.07 -7.35 -3.76
C ARG A 431 -2.14 -7.11 -2.70
N TRP A 432 -3.40 -6.91 -3.08
CA TRP A 432 -4.52 -6.84 -2.14
C TRP A 432 -4.76 -8.19 -1.47
N LEU A 433 -4.80 -9.30 -2.23
CA LEU A 433 -4.92 -10.65 -1.67
C LEU A 433 -3.75 -11.00 -0.73
N GLU A 434 -2.54 -10.57 -1.06
CA GLU A 434 -1.36 -10.72 -0.18
C GLU A 434 -1.44 -9.86 1.09
N SER A 435 -2.25 -8.80 1.10
CA SER A 435 -2.39 -7.87 2.24
C SER A 435 -3.46 -8.28 3.25
N ILE A 436 -4.34 -9.22 2.90
CA ILE A 436 -5.34 -9.76 3.82
C ILE A 436 -4.68 -10.89 4.62
N CYS A 437 -4.18 -10.58 5.81
CA CYS A 437 -3.84 -11.62 6.79
C CYS A 437 -5.15 -12.26 7.28
N ILE A 438 -5.42 -13.50 6.86
CA ILE A 438 -6.49 -14.30 7.45
C ILE A 438 -5.93 -15.15 8.61
N PRO A 439 -6.65 -15.26 9.74
CA PRO A 439 -6.33 -16.24 10.77
C PRO A 439 -6.27 -17.65 10.17
N LEU A 440 -5.28 -18.46 10.57
CA LEU A 440 -5.03 -19.79 10.02
C LEU A 440 -6.28 -20.70 10.03
N GLU A 441 -7.13 -20.50 11.02
CA GLU A 441 -8.39 -21.21 11.26
C GLU A 441 -9.55 -20.88 10.29
N GLN A 442 -9.37 -19.86 9.44
CA GLN A 442 -10.29 -19.47 8.35
C GLN A 442 -9.84 -19.94 6.96
N VAL A 443 -8.60 -20.43 6.84
CA VAL A 443 -8.06 -20.95 5.58
C VAL A 443 -8.84 -22.21 5.18
N GLY A 444 -9.48 -22.17 4.00
CA GLY A 444 -10.27 -23.28 3.46
C GLY A 444 -11.75 -23.32 3.89
N LYS A 445 -12.17 -22.52 4.86
CA LYS A 445 -13.59 -22.39 5.27
C LYS A 445 -14.34 -21.29 4.53
N VAL A 446 -13.62 -20.33 3.95
CA VAL A 446 -14.18 -19.18 3.22
C VAL A 446 -13.68 -19.25 1.77
N LYS A 447 -14.61 -19.30 0.81
CA LYS A 447 -14.29 -19.16 -0.62
C LYS A 447 -14.33 -17.68 -0.99
N TYR A 448 -13.18 -17.10 -1.28
CA TYR A 448 -13.09 -15.72 -1.78
C TYR A 448 -13.39 -15.72 -3.29
N LYS A 449 -14.55 -15.20 -3.68
CA LYS A 449 -14.80 -14.76 -5.05
C LYS A 449 -14.50 -13.27 -5.12
N VAL A 450 -13.55 -12.88 -5.96
CA VAL A 450 -13.37 -11.48 -6.38
C VAL A 450 -14.29 -11.27 -7.58
N PRO A 451 -15.44 -10.58 -7.44
CA PRO A 451 -16.25 -10.27 -8.60
C PRO A 451 -15.50 -9.24 -9.45
N TYR A 452 -15.03 -9.67 -10.63
CA TYR A 452 -14.54 -8.77 -11.65
C TYR A 452 -15.74 -8.35 -12.49
N VAL A 453 -16.32 -7.18 -12.19
CA VAL A 453 -17.33 -6.57 -13.05
C VAL A 453 -16.65 -5.46 -13.83
N GLN A 454 -16.89 -5.42 -15.14
CA GLN A 454 -16.32 -4.46 -16.07
C GLN A 454 -16.99 -3.07 -15.95
N ASP A 455 -17.23 -2.57 -14.74
CA ASP A 455 -17.99 -1.34 -14.48
C ASP A 455 -17.13 -0.20 -13.95
N GLY A 456 -15.93 0.01 -14.52
CA GLY A 456 -15.15 1.26 -14.43
C GLY A 456 -14.70 1.74 -13.04
N ASN A 457 -15.17 1.11 -11.96
CA ASN A 457 -14.95 1.48 -10.58
C ASN A 457 -15.47 0.31 -9.75
N ARG A 458 -14.65 -0.34 -8.90
CA ARG A 458 -15.07 -0.98 -7.62
C ARG A 458 -13.99 -1.91 -7.02
N ILE A 459 -13.21 -1.37 -6.09
CA ILE A 459 -13.24 -1.92 -4.73
C ILE A 459 -14.27 -1.03 -4.01
N LEU A 460 -15.55 -1.46 -3.95
CA LEU A 460 -16.54 -0.82 -3.09
C LEU A 460 -16.73 -1.66 -1.83
N GLU A 461 -16.85 -0.98 -0.69
CA GLU A 461 -17.21 -1.54 0.61
C GLU A 461 -18.56 -2.30 0.57
N SER A 462 -19.43 -2.01 -0.40
CA SER A 462 -20.68 -2.75 -0.65
C SER A 462 -20.46 -4.18 -1.15
N GLY A 463 -19.31 -4.47 -1.78
CA GLY A 463 -18.91 -5.85 -2.13
C GLY A 463 -18.58 -6.70 -0.90
N ALA A 464 -18.28 -6.06 0.24
CA ALA A 464 -18.09 -6.73 1.53
C ALA A 464 -19.40 -6.90 2.32
N LYS A 465 -20.55 -6.40 1.82
CA LYS A 465 -21.85 -6.46 2.53
C LYS A 465 -22.91 -7.36 1.89
N GLN A 466 -22.66 -7.94 0.72
CA GLN A 466 -23.48 -9.03 0.19
C GLN A 466 -22.92 -10.38 0.63
N TRP A 467 -23.08 -10.69 1.91
CA TRP A 467 -22.76 -12.01 2.47
C TRP A 467 -24.03 -12.60 3.05
N THR A 468 -24.73 -13.40 2.26
CA THR A 468 -25.56 -14.46 2.83
C THR A 468 -24.73 -15.73 2.78
N ALA A 469 -24.57 -16.37 3.95
CA ALA A 469 -24.06 -17.73 4.00
C ALA A 469 -25.03 -18.61 3.22
N GLN A 470 -24.61 -19.09 2.06
CA GLN A 470 -25.26 -20.24 1.44
C GLN A 470 -24.60 -21.47 2.07
N ASN A 471 -25.40 -22.18 2.87
CA ASN A 471 -25.06 -23.42 3.56
C ASN A 471 -24.57 -24.50 2.59
#